data_AF-U9UCD6-F1
#
_entry.id   AF-U9UCD6-F1
#
_cell.length_a   1.000
_cell.length_b   1.000
_cell.length_c   1.000
_cell.angle_alpha   90.00
_cell.angle_beta   90.00
_cell.angle_gamma   90.00
#
_symmetry.space_group_name_H-M   'P 1'
#
loop_
_entity.id
_entity.type
_entity.pdbx_description
1 polymer ?
#
loop_
_entity_poly.entity_id
_entity_poly.type
_entity_poly.pdbx_seq_one_letter_code
_entity_poly.pdbx_strand_id
1 'polypeptide(L)' 'SPALKKADLGIAMNQSGSDVSKEAAAMILMDDNFASTVKGIEEGRLIFANLRKSIQYTIS' A
#
# COMPACT_ATOMS: atom_id res chain seq x y z
N SER A 1 -15.18 0.92 -9.93
CA SER A 1 -14.87 -0.44 -9.42
C SER A 1 -15.24 -0.59 -7.95
N PRO A 2 -16.23 -1.43 -7.59
CA PRO A 2 -16.70 -1.57 -6.21
C PRO A 2 -15.78 -2.40 -5.31
N ALA A 3 -15.07 -3.40 -5.86
CA ALA A 3 -14.16 -4.25 -5.09
C ALA A 3 -12.93 -3.49 -4.58
N LEU A 4 -12.33 -2.65 -5.42
CA LEU A 4 -11.19 -1.78 -5.06
C LEU A 4 -11.55 -0.80 -3.93
N LYS A 5 -12.76 -0.21 -3.98
CA LYS A 5 -13.26 0.67 -2.92
C LYS A 5 -13.62 -0.04 -1.62
N LYS A 6 -13.96 -1.34 -1.68
CA LYS A 6 -14.35 -2.14 -0.51
C LYS A 6 -13.15 -2.80 0.18
N ALA A 7 -12.04 -2.96 -0.53
CA ALA A 7 -10.82 -3.52 0.02
C ALA A 7 -10.20 -2.55 1.04
N ASP A 8 -9.63 -3.08 2.13
CA ASP A 8 -8.89 -2.28 3.11
C ASP A 8 -7.67 -1.58 2.48
N LEU A 9 -7.12 -2.20 1.43
CA LEU A 9 -6.09 -1.60 0.57
C LEU A 9 -6.29 -2.06 -0.88
N GLY A 10 -6.80 -1.16 -1.73
CA GLY A 10 -6.88 -1.37 -3.17
C GLY A 10 -5.59 -0.94 -3.88
N ILE A 11 -5.03 -1.80 -4.73
CA ILE A 11 -3.82 -1.52 -5.54
C ILE A 11 -4.20 -1.53 -7.02
N ALA A 12 -3.82 -0.50 -7.75
CA ALA A 12 -3.98 -0.41 -9.21
C ALA A 12 -2.63 -0.29 -9.93
N MET A 13 -2.59 -0.76 -11.17
CA MET A 13 -1.45 -0.60 -12.08
C MET A 13 -1.57 0.74 -12.83
N ASN A 14 -0.44 1.38 -13.11
CA ASN A 14 -0.37 2.70 -13.75
C ASN A 14 -0.59 2.64 -15.27
N GLN A 15 -0.02 1.66 -15.98
CA GLN A 15 -0.20 1.53 -17.44
C GLN A 15 -1.36 0.58 -17.77
N SER A 16 -1.41 -0.56 -17.10
CA SER A 16 -2.39 -1.63 -17.37
C SER A 16 -3.75 -1.40 -16.70
N GLY A 17 -3.83 -0.48 -15.73
CA GLY A 17 -5.06 -0.15 -15.02
C GLY A 17 -5.93 0.85 -15.80
N SER A 18 -7.25 0.65 -15.76
CA SER A 18 -8.19 1.67 -16.23
C SER A 18 -8.21 2.87 -15.28
N ASP A 19 -8.55 4.05 -15.77
CA ASP A 19 -8.56 5.28 -14.95
C ASP A 19 -9.55 5.16 -13.77
N VAL A 20 -10.69 4.50 -13.99
CA VAL A 20 -11.67 4.17 -12.94
C VAL A 20 -11.09 3.24 -11.86
N SER A 21 -10.10 2.40 -12.21
CA SER A 21 -9.42 1.53 -11.25
C SER A 21 -8.35 2.28 -10.47
N LYS A 22 -7.63 3.21 -11.12
CA LYS A 22 -6.64 4.09 -10.48
C LYS A 22 -7.29 5.03 -9.48
N GLU A 23 -8.42 5.64 -9.83
CA GLU A 23 -9.18 6.51 -8.92
C GLU A 23 -9.81 5.76 -7.74
N ALA A 24 -10.12 4.47 -7.92
CA ALA A 24 -10.70 3.64 -6.87
C ALA A 24 -9.65 2.99 -5.95
N ALA A 25 -8.37 3.02 -6.33
CA ALA A 25 -7.29 2.40 -5.58
C ALA A 25 -6.69 3.39 -4.57
N ALA A 26 -6.21 2.87 -3.44
CA ALA A 26 -5.47 3.63 -2.44
C ALA A 26 -3.96 3.69 -2.75
N MET A 27 -3.47 2.79 -3.61
CA MET A 27 -2.08 2.72 -4.03
C MET A 27 -2.00 2.43 -5.53
N ILE A 28 -1.06 3.10 -6.21
CA ILE A 28 -0.81 2.92 -7.65
C ILE A 28 0.64 2.46 -7.83
N LEU A 29 0.84 1.35 -8.54
CA LEU A 29 2.16 0.86 -8.94
C LEU A 29 2.59 1.56 -10.22
N MET A 30 3.58 2.44 -10.13
CA MET A 30 4.07 3.23 -11.26
C MET A 30 4.82 2.38 -12.31
N ASP A 31 5.44 1.30 -11.85
CA ASP A 31 6.28 0.38 -12.65
C ASP A 31 5.49 -0.81 -13.21
N ASP A 32 4.19 -0.91 -12.93
CA ASP A 32 3.33 -2.06 -13.26
C ASP A 32 3.88 -3.42 -12.77
N ASN A 33 4.78 -3.40 -11.78
CA ASN A 33 5.43 -4.62 -11.29
C ASN A 33 4.78 -5.10 -9.99
N PHE A 34 4.12 -6.25 -10.04
CA PHE A 34 3.52 -6.86 -8.85
C PHE A 34 4.54 -7.20 -7.75
N ALA A 35 5.82 -7.41 -8.09
CA ALA A 35 6.87 -7.62 -7.09
C ALA A 35 7.04 -6.42 -6.14
N SER A 36 6.67 -5.20 -6.58
CA SER A 36 6.71 -3.99 -5.76
C SER A 36 5.70 -4.04 -4.61
N THR A 37 4.62 -4.83 -4.72
CA THR A 37 3.69 -5.08 -3.61
C THR A 37 4.37 -5.88 -2.49
N VAL A 38 5.20 -6.86 -2.82
CA VAL A 38 5.93 -7.65 -1.80
C VAL A 38 6.87 -6.77 -1.00
N LYS A 39 7.62 -5.90 -1.69
CA LYS A 39 8.47 -4.88 -1.05
C LYS A 39 7.65 -3.92 -0.18
N GLY A 40 6.50 -3.46 -0.66
CA GLY A 40 5.60 -2.61 0.11
C GLY A 40 5.09 -3.26 1.41
N ILE A 41 4.81 -4.57 1.39
CA ILE A 41 4.43 -5.32 2.59
C ILE A 41 5.60 -5.45 3.58
N GLU A 42 6.81 -5.68 3.09
CA GLU A 42 8.03 -5.71 3.91
C GLU A 42 8.26 -4.37 4.62
N GLU A 43 8.22 -3.27 3.87
CA GLU A 43 8.36 -1.91 4.40
C GLU A 43 7.25 -1.58 5.42
N GLY A 44 6.00 -1.96 5.14
CA GLY A 44 4.88 -1.76 6.05
C GLY A 44 5.08 -2.44 7.41
N ARG A 45 5.61 -3.68 7.41
CA ARG A 45 5.95 -4.40 8.64
C ARG A 45 7.10 -3.74 9.41
N LEU A 46 8.11 -3.26 8.69
CA LEU A 46 9.24 -2.52 9.27
C LEU A 46 8.79 -1.23 9.95
N ILE A 47 7.97 -0.42 9.28
CA ILE A 47 7.41 0.82 9.83
C ILE A 47 6.60 0.52 11.10
N PHE A 48 5.73 -0.50 11.08
CA PHE A 48 4.95 -0.85 12.26
C PHE A 48 5.83 -1.23 13.46
N ALA A 49 6.88 -2.02 13.24
CA ALA A 49 7.85 -2.35 14.28
C ALA A 49 8.59 -1.11 14.80
N ASN A 50 8.98 -0.20 13.92
CA ASN A 50 9.66 1.05 14.28
C ASN A 50 8.75 2.01 15.03
N LEU A 51 7.47 2.11 14.66
CA LEU A 51 6.47 2.90 15.38
C LEU A 51 6.29 2.40 16.81
N ARG A 52 6.18 1.07 17.01
CA ARG A 52 6.11 0.50 18.36
C ARG A 52 7.33 0.85 19.21
N LYS A 53 8.54 0.76 18.63
CA LYS A 53 9.78 1.16 19.32
C LYS A 53 9.80 2.65 19.64
N SER A 54 9.37 3.50 18.70
CA SER A 54 9.30 4.94 18.90
C SER A 54 8.33 5.31 20.02
N ILE A 55 7.14 4.71 20.06
CA ILE A 55 6.15 4.95 21.11
C ILE A 55 6.70 4.49 22.47
N GLN A 56 7.34 3.31 22.53
CA GLN A 56 7.98 2.83 23.76
C GLN A 56 9.05 3.82 24.26
N TYR A 57 9.88 4.34 23.34
CA TYR A 57 10.90 5.31 23.66
C TYR A 57 10.32 6.65 24.16
N THR A 58 9.20 7.12 23.59
CA THR A 58 8.57 8.38 23.99
C THR A 58 7.85 8.29 25.34
N ILE A 59 7.37 7.11 25.72
CA ILE A 59 6.64 6.89 26.98
C ILE A 59 7.58 6.53 28.16
N SER A 60 8.80 6.07 27.87
CA SER A 60 9.82 5.75 28.89
C SER A 60 10.62 6.99 29.27
#